data_AF-A0A1B1AHU2-F1
#
_entry.id   AF-A0A1B1AHU2-F1
#
_cell.length_a   1.000
_cell.length_b   1.000
_cell.length_c   1.000
_cell.angle_alpha   90.00
_cell.angle_beta   90.00
_cell.angle_gamma   90.00
#
_symmetry.space_group_name_H-M   'P 1'
#
loop_
_entity.id
_entity.type
_entity.pdbx_description
1 polymer ?
#
loop_
_entity_poly.entity_id
_entity_poly.type
_entity_poly.pdbx_seq_one_letter_code
_entity_poly.pdbx_strand_id
1 'polypeptide(L)'
;MFEDTMLRRINDAGADKSDLCLVMFDIDLFRRLNETWGHSLGDQVLRYIAAVLRAHAQGDVLAARYGGEEFAMIMPRTNLYLAEALAARVGKAV
;
A
#
# COMPACT_ATOMS: atom_id res chain seq x y z
N MET A 1 -5.85 -10.49 -9.73
CA MET A 1 -4.81 -10.88 -8.74
C MET A 1 -4.93 -10.10 -7.42
N PHE A 2 -4.84 -8.76 -7.44
CA PHE A 2 -5.05 -7.95 -6.21
C PHE A 2 -6.52 -7.98 -5.77
N GLU A 3 -7.46 -7.72 -6.67
CA GLU A 3 -8.91 -7.77 -6.41
C GLU A 3 -9.35 -9.12 -5.85
N ASP A 4 -8.91 -10.23 -6.45
CA ASP A 4 -9.21 -11.58 -5.96
C ASP A 4 -8.74 -11.80 -4.52
N THR A 5 -7.58 -11.23 -4.19
CA THR A 5 -7.01 -11.30 -2.84
C THR A 5 -7.81 -10.44 -1.88
N MET A 6 -8.22 -9.23 -2.28
CA MET A 6 -9.08 -8.37 -1.50
C MET A 6 -10.42 -9.04 -1.20
N LEU A 7 -11.09 -9.58 -2.23
CA LEU A 7 -12.35 -10.30 -2.06
C LEU A 7 -12.21 -11.50 -1.11
N ARG A 8 -11.12 -12.26 -1.22
CA ARG A 8 -10.82 -13.35 -0.28
C ARG A 8 -10.69 -12.83 1.15
N ARG A 9 -9.91 -11.76 1.37
CA ARG A 9 -9.71 -11.19 2.72
C ARG A 9 -11.00 -10.60 3.30
N ILE A 10 -11.88 -10.03 2.49
CA ILE A 10 -13.21 -9.56 2.91
C ILE A 10 -14.04 -10.74 3.40
N ASN A 11 -14.06 -11.85 2.66
CA ASN A 11 -14.78 -13.05 3.05
C ASN A 11 -14.22 -13.65 4.35
N ASP A 12 -12.89 -13.77 4.47
CA ASP A 12 -12.21 -14.26 5.67
C ASP A 12 -12.57 -13.39 6.89
N ALA A 13 -12.49 -12.06 6.75
CA ALA A 13 -12.81 -11.11 7.81
C ALA A 13 -14.27 -11.21 8.25
N GLY A 14 -15.20 -11.39 7.30
CA GLY A 14 -16.63 -11.59 7.58
C GLY A 14 -16.91 -12.89 8.32
N ALA A 15 -16.24 -13.99 7.93
CA ALA A 15 -16.37 -15.28 8.60
C ALA A 15 -15.81 -15.25 10.04
N ASP A 16 -14.65 -14.63 10.21
CA ASP A 16 -13.95 -14.53 11.50
C ASP A 16 -14.50 -13.41 12.42
N LYS A 17 -15.42 -12.58 11.91
CA LYS A 17 -15.89 -11.34 12.56
C LYS A 17 -14.73 -10.45 13.02
N SER A 18 -13.74 -10.31 12.17
CA SER A 18 -12.53 -9.53 12.46
C SER A 18 -12.44 -8.27 11.61
N ASP A 19 -11.69 -7.27 12.08
CA ASP A 19 -11.49 -6.04 11.33
C ASP A 19 -10.65 -6.29 10.07
N LEU A 20 -10.95 -5.56 9.00
CA LEU A 20 -10.14 -5.51 7.78
C LEU A 20 -10.02 -4.05 7.36
N CYS A 21 -8.78 -3.58 7.22
CA CYS A 21 -8.50 -2.25 6.70
C CYS A 21 -7.78 -2.32 5.35
N LEU A 22 -8.06 -1.35 4.49
CA LEU A 22 -7.34 -1.09 3.25
C LEU A 22 -6.78 0.32 3.30
N VAL A 23 -5.48 0.46 3.01
CA VAL A 23 -4.83 1.76 2.84
C VAL A 23 -4.40 1.89 1.38
N MET A 24 -4.77 2.99 0.73
CA MET A 24 -4.30 3.34 -0.61
C MET A 24 -3.28 4.47 -0.50
N PHE A 25 -2.23 4.38 -1.28
CA PHE A 25 -1.15 5.37 -1.38
C PHE A 25 -1.04 5.81 -2.83
N ASP A 26 -0.86 7.10 -3.03
CA ASP A 26 -0.57 7.71 -4.32
C ASP A 26 0.70 8.56 -4.21
N ILE A 27 1.49 8.63 -5.29
CA ILE A 27 2.73 9.42 -5.30
C ILE A 27 2.43 10.80 -5.87
N ASP A 28 2.42 11.80 -4.99
CA ASP A 28 2.18 13.19 -5.39
C ASP A 28 3.14 13.64 -6.50
N LEU A 29 2.57 14.23 -7.56
CA LEU A 29 3.31 14.83 -8.67
C LEU A 29 4.24 13.87 -9.44
N PHE A 30 4.00 12.55 -9.39
CA PHE A 30 4.87 11.56 -10.04
C PHE A 30 5.03 11.81 -11.55
N ARG A 31 3.95 12.19 -12.25
CA ARG A 31 4.03 12.59 -13.66
C ARG A 31 5.02 13.74 -13.89
N ARG A 32 4.96 14.79 -13.07
CA ARG A 32 5.86 15.95 -13.19
C ARG A 32 7.31 15.56 -12.93
N LEU A 33 7.55 14.66 -11.97
CA LEU A 33 8.87 14.10 -11.71
C LEU A 33 9.42 13.38 -12.96
N ASN A 34 8.61 12.52 -13.59
CA ASN A 34 9.00 11.83 -14.82
C ASN A 34 9.25 12.79 -15.98
N GLU A 35 8.43 13.82 -16.14
CA GLU A 35 8.62 14.84 -17.19
C GLU A 35 9.90 15.66 -16.97
N THR A 36 10.30 15.89 -15.71
CA THR A 36 11.48 16.70 -15.37
C THR A 36 12.78 15.91 -15.42
N TRP A 37 12.75 14.65 -14.96
CA TRP A 37 13.96 13.86 -14.69
C TRP A 37 14.02 12.53 -15.46
N GLY A 38 12.98 12.23 -16.23
CA GLY A 38 12.86 10.99 -17.01
C GLY A 38 12.35 9.80 -16.21
N HIS A 39 11.81 8.81 -16.94
CA HIS A 39 11.22 7.59 -16.37
C HIS A 39 12.20 6.75 -15.55
N SER A 40 13.50 6.79 -15.88
CA SER A 40 14.50 6.04 -15.11
C SER A 40 14.61 6.50 -13.65
N LEU A 41 14.34 7.79 -13.36
CA LEU A 41 14.24 8.27 -11.99
C LEU A 41 12.91 7.84 -11.36
N GLY A 42 11.79 7.94 -12.09
CA GLY A 42 10.50 7.44 -11.63
C GLY A 42 10.52 5.98 -11.21
N ASP A 43 11.19 5.13 -11.99
CA ASP A 43 11.37 3.71 -11.66
C ASP A 43 12.19 3.48 -10.38
N GLN A 44 13.12 4.39 -10.05
CA GLN A 44 13.85 4.33 -8.78
C GLN A 44 12.95 4.73 -7.61
N VAL A 45 12.13 5.77 -7.78
CA VAL A 45 11.14 6.21 -6.77
C VAL A 45 10.12 5.10 -6.50
N LEU A 46 9.57 4.47 -7.53
CA LEU A 46 8.64 3.35 -7.39
C LEU A 46 9.26 2.17 -6.64
N ARG A 47 10.53 1.84 -6.94
CA ARG A 47 11.28 0.78 -6.24
C ARG A 47 11.53 1.13 -4.78
N TYR A 48 11.86 2.39 -4.49
CA TYR A 48 12.05 2.88 -3.13
C TYR A 48 10.76 2.75 -2.31
N ILE A 49 9.65 3.24 -2.83
CA ILE A 49 8.35 3.18 -2.14
C ILE A 49 7.92 1.72 -1.95
N ALA A 50 8.08 0.86 -2.95
CA ALA A 50 7.82 -0.57 -2.80
C ALA A 50 8.67 -1.21 -1.67
N ALA A 51 9.92 -0.80 -1.51
CA ALA A 51 10.78 -1.28 -0.43
C ALA A 51 10.32 -0.79 0.95
N VAL A 52 9.93 0.49 1.07
CA VAL A 52 9.37 1.06 2.31
C VAL A 52 8.08 0.32 2.70
N LEU A 53 7.12 0.20 1.78
CA LEU A 53 5.86 -0.50 2.03
C LEU A 53 6.09 -1.96 2.43
N ARG A 54 7.02 -2.66 1.77
CA ARG A 54 7.39 -4.03 2.12
C ARG A 54 7.99 -4.14 3.52
N ALA A 55 8.80 -3.17 3.96
CA ALA A 55 9.37 -3.16 5.31
C ALA A 55 8.29 -2.96 6.40
N HIS A 56 7.20 -2.26 6.06
CA HIS A 56 6.06 -2.04 6.96
C HIS A 56 4.96 -3.11 6.86
N ALA A 57 4.95 -3.92 5.80
CA ALA A 57 4.04 -5.05 5.62
C ALA A 57 4.49 -6.25 6.47
N GLN A 58 4.10 -6.25 7.75
CA GLN A 58 4.39 -7.34 8.70
C GLN A 58 3.19 -8.27 8.89
N GLY A 59 3.47 -9.54 9.18
CA GLY A 59 2.43 -10.56 9.41
C GLY A 59 1.58 -10.80 8.17
N ASP A 60 0.26 -10.69 8.31
CA ASP A 60 -0.72 -10.96 7.25
C ASP A 60 -1.00 -9.74 6.35
N VAL A 61 -0.29 -8.63 6.57
CA VAL A 61 -0.42 -7.42 5.77
C VAL A 61 0.17 -7.64 4.38
N LEU A 62 -0.63 -7.39 3.35
CA LEU A 62 -0.22 -7.49 1.96
C LEU A 62 -0.01 -6.11 1.37
N ALA A 63 1.19 -5.81 0.88
CA ALA A 63 1.47 -4.64 0.07
C ALA A 63 1.47 -5.00 -1.42
N ALA A 64 0.86 -4.15 -2.24
CA ALA A 64 0.81 -4.31 -3.69
C ALA A 64 0.94 -2.97 -4.40
N ARG A 65 1.43 -3.01 -5.64
CA ARG A 65 1.28 -1.91 -6.60
C ARG A 65 -0.06 -2.10 -7.29
N TYR A 66 -0.98 -1.15 -7.11
CA TYR A 66 -2.33 -1.21 -7.66
C TYR A 66 -2.36 -0.64 -9.08
N GLY A 67 -1.65 0.46 -9.31
CA GLY A 67 -1.63 1.19 -10.58
C GLY A 67 -0.23 1.66 -10.99
N GLY A 68 -0.17 2.66 -11.86
CA GLY A 68 1.07 3.26 -12.34
C GLY A 68 1.91 3.82 -11.19
N GLU A 69 1.35 4.73 -10.41
CA GLU A 69 1.98 5.32 -9.22
C GLU A 69 1.27 4.97 -7.91
N GLU A 70 0.16 4.23 -8.00
CA GLU A 70 -0.68 3.88 -6.86
C GLU A 70 -0.26 2.55 -6.22
N PHE A 71 -0.23 2.53 -4.89
CA PHE A 71 0.03 1.36 -4.07
C PHE A 71 -1.11 1.12 -3.09
N ALA A 72 -1.22 -0.10 -2.60
CA ALA A 72 -2.22 -0.49 -1.64
C ALA A 72 -1.67 -1.45 -0.58
N MET A 73 -2.19 -1.34 0.64
CA MET A 73 -1.94 -2.29 1.72
C MET A 73 -3.26 -2.85 2.25
N ILE A 74 -3.44 -4.17 2.15
CA ILE A 74 -4.56 -4.91 2.75
C ILE A 74 -4.10 -5.39 4.12
N MET A 75 -4.84 -5.03 5.17
CA MET A 75 -4.48 -5.24 6.57
C MET A 75 -5.55 -6.05 7.31
N PRO A 76 -5.50 -7.40 7.25
CA PRO A 76 -6.40 -8.26 8.01
C PRO A 76 -6.20 -8.08 9.52
N ARG A 77 -7.27 -8.27 10.29
CA ARG A 77 -7.30 -8.18 11.76
C ARG A 77 -6.67 -6.88 12.29
N THR A 78 -6.88 -5.80 11.55
CA THR A 78 -6.35 -4.47 11.86
C THR A 78 -7.51 -3.50 11.93
N ASN A 79 -7.69 -2.85 13.09
CA ASN A 79 -8.68 -1.78 13.24
C ASN A 79 -8.20 -0.47 12.60
N LEU A 80 -9.12 0.48 12.44
CA LEU A 80 -8.86 1.74 11.76
C LEU A 80 -7.71 2.55 12.39
N TYR A 81 -7.65 2.62 13.73
CA TYR A 81 -6.61 3.35 14.44
C TYR A 81 -5.19 2.81 14.14
N LEU A 82 -5.02 1.49 14.11
CA LEU A 82 -3.74 0.88 13.77
C LEU A 82 -3.38 1.06 12.29
N ALA A 83 -4.38 1.04 11.40
CA ALA A 83 -4.19 1.29 9.98
C ALA A 83 -3.75 2.74 9.72
N GLU A 84 -4.39 3.72 10.36
CA GLU A 84 -4.00 5.14 10.31
C GLU A 84 -2.58 5.36 10.84
N ALA A 85 -2.25 4.73 11.96
CA ALA A 85 -0.90 4.81 12.53
C ALA A 85 0.16 4.21 11.59
N LEU A 86 -0.17 3.12 10.88
CA LEU A 86 0.74 2.56 9.87
C LEU A 86 0.87 3.47 8.65
N ALA A 87 -0.24 4.00 8.13
CA ALA A 87 -0.24 4.94 7.00
C ALA A 87 0.60 6.18 7.32
N ALA A 88 0.45 6.75 8.51
CA ALA A 88 1.24 7.89 8.97
C ALA A 88 2.74 7.57 9.14
N ARG A 89 3.10 6.35 9.55
CA ARG A 89 4.51 5.92 9.62
C ARG A 89 5.12 5.79 8.23
N VAL A 90 4.40 5.15 7.30
CA VAL A 90 4.83 5.03 5.90
C VAL A 90 5.03 6.42 5.30
N GLY A 91 4.07 7.32 5.45
CA GLY A 91 4.16 8.69 4.92
C GLY A 91 5.31 9.53 5.50
N LYS A 92 5.84 9.18 6.68
CA LYS A 92 7.03 9.82 7.25
C LYS A 92 8.35 9.20 6.79
N ALA A 93 8.31 8.00 6.21
CA ALA A 93 9.48 7.26 5.76
C ALA A 93 9.80 7.52 4.27
N VAL A 94 8.94 8.25 3.57
CA VAL A 94 9.09 8.69 2.17
C VAL A 94 9.29 10.19 2.15
#